data_AF-A0A2V7BS92-F1
#
_entry.id   AF-A0A2V7BS92-F1
#
_cell.length_a   1.000
_cell.length_b   1.000
_cell.length_c   1.000
_cell.angle_alpha   90.00
_cell.angle_beta   90.00
_cell.angle_gamma   90.00
#
_symmetry.space_group_name_H-M   'P 1'
#
loop_
_entity.id
_entity.type
_entity.pdbx_description
1 polymer ?
#
loop_
_entity_poly.entity_id
_entity_poly.type
_entity_poly.pdbx_seq_one_letter_code
_entity_poly.pdbx_strand_id
1 'polypeptide(L)'
;MRHSGHCSPKAKRTGAPGRRRSLLSRSWSSSGSASGTPRISSATIARRATAAKIVVDTSVLIKWFKTRDEDLVKEARTLLAEVEARPCEVHVPALLLYEVGNVLLLKTRLGATGLDDAVDHLETLPFIVAPPATPLLKRAARLGRELGLTFYDASFIALAVELDCPCVTADRRLYDRARTLPRVRHLSRVGSLS
;
A
#
# COMPACT_ATOMS: atom_id res chain seq x y z
N MET A 1 50.51 14.60 -25.92
CA MET A 1 49.97 15.97 -25.75
C MET A 1 49.13 15.99 -24.49
N ARG A 2 49.43 16.95 -23.60
CA ARG A 2 48.78 17.18 -22.31
C ARG A 2 47.40 17.78 -22.54
N HIS A 3 46.42 17.49 -21.68
CA HIS A 3 45.56 18.52 -21.09
C HIS A 3 44.94 18.03 -19.77
N SER A 4 45.46 18.63 -18.71
CA SER A 4 44.90 18.74 -17.37
C SER A 4 43.75 19.75 -17.33
N GLY A 5 42.74 19.50 -16.50
CA GLY A 5 41.66 20.45 -16.22
C GLY A 5 40.88 20.10 -14.95
N HIS A 6 41.36 20.57 -13.81
CA HIS A 6 40.70 20.59 -12.50
C HIS A 6 39.74 21.79 -12.46
N CYS A 7 38.51 21.64 -11.94
CA CYS A 7 37.88 22.67 -11.07
C CYS A 7 36.55 22.19 -10.45
N SER A 8 36.52 22.14 -9.11
CA SER A 8 35.28 22.04 -8.31
C SER A 8 34.82 23.44 -7.87
N PRO A 9 33.53 23.64 -7.54
CA PRO A 9 33.13 24.69 -6.61
C PRO A 9 32.71 24.13 -5.24
N LYS A 10 33.25 24.76 -4.19
CA LYS A 10 32.88 24.61 -2.77
C LYS A 10 31.51 25.26 -2.49
N ALA A 11 30.64 24.59 -1.75
CA ALA A 11 29.49 25.21 -1.07
C ALA A 11 29.79 25.40 0.43
N LYS A 12 29.60 26.61 0.94
CA LYS A 12 29.81 27.01 2.35
C LYS A 12 28.55 26.74 3.18
N ARG A 13 28.77 26.33 4.44
CA ARG A 13 27.80 26.20 5.55
C ARG A 13 27.47 27.56 6.16
N THR A 14 26.24 27.73 6.66
CA THR A 14 25.78 28.47 7.88
C THR A 14 24.24 28.35 7.89
N GLY A 15 23.45 28.24 8.95
CA GLY A 15 23.58 28.19 10.41
C GLY A 15 22.13 28.20 10.97
N ALA A 16 21.84 27.42 12.01
CA ALA A 16 20.64 27.57 12.86
C ALA A 16 21.04 28.36 14.13
N PRO A 17 20.12 29.08 14.80
CA PRO A 17 19.33 28.51 15.91
C PRO A 17 17.88 29.09 15.96
N GLY A 18 16.84 28.44 16.48
CA GLY A 18 16.66 27.91 17.82
C GLY A 18 15.83 28.88 18.67
N ARG A 19 14.59 28.51 19.06
CA ARG A 19 14.01 28.82 20.39
C ARG A 19 12.76 27.98 20.69
N ARG A 20 12.92 27.14 21.73
CA ARG A 20 11.87 26.49 22.52
C ARG A 20 11.31 27.47 23.56
N ARG A 21 10.02 27.34 23.87
CA ARG A 21 9.38 27.23 25.22
C ARG A 21 7.90 27.66 25.08
N SER A 22 6.91 26.81 25.32
CA SER A 22 6.50 26.16 26.58
C SER A 22 5.69 27.09 27.50
N LEU A 23 4.69 26.46 28.14
CA LEU A 23 3.91 26.85 29.33
C LEU A 23 2.52 27.44 29.00
N LEU A 24 1.46 26.64 29.12
CA LEU A 24 0.71 26.38 30.36
C LEU A 24 -0.02 27.64 30.85
N SER A 25 -1.33 27.68 30.61
CA SER A 25 -2.27 28.28 31.57
C SER A 25 -3.45 27.32 31.72
N ARG A 26 -3.32 26.48 32.75
CA ARG A 26 -4.44 25.82 33.40
C ARG A 26 -5.14 26.88 34.26
N SER A 27 -6.43 27.07 34.09
CA SER A 27 -7.31 27.54 35.16
C SER A 27 -8.50 26.60 35.24
N TRP A 28 -8.50 25.74 36.26
CA TRP A 28 -9.66 25.01 36.71
C TRP A 28 -10.17 25.71 37.96
N SER A 29 -11.39 26.23 37.87
CA SER A 29 -12.15 26.77 38.99
C SER A 29 -13.29 25.78 39.26
N SER A 30 -13.23 25.10 40.40
CA SER A 30 -14.29 24.22 40.90
C SER A 30 -15.28 25.02 41.73
N SER A 31 -16.58 24.91 41.44
CA SER A 31 -17.64 25.01 42.45
C SER A 31 -19.00 24.61 41.87
N GLY A 32 -19.73 23.79 42.65
CA GLY A 32 -21.19 23.88 42.74
C GLY A 32 -22.01 22.84 41.98
N SER A 33 -22.52 21.88 42.75
CA SER A 33 -23.52 20.87 42.41
C SER A 33 -24.88 21.42 41.95
N ALA A 34 -25.56 20.74 41.02
CA ALA A 34 -26.97 20.40 41.16
C ALA A 34 -27.37 19.28 40.18
N SER A 35 -27.85 18.19 40.78
CA SER A 35 -28.78 17.16 40.30
C SER A 35 -29.39 17.31 38.89
N GLY A 36 -29.16 16.29 38.07
CA GLY A 36 -29.91 16.02 36.85
C GLY A 36 -29.19 14.95 36.05
N THR A 37 -29.28 13.69 36.45
CA THR A 37 -28.79 12.57 35.63
C THR A 37 -29.61 12.50 34.33
N PRO A 38 -29.03 12.77 33.15
CA PRO A 38 -29.63 12.31 31.93
C PRO A 38 -29.43 10.79 31.93
N ARG A 39 -30.50 10.02 31.81
CA ARG A 39 -30.41 8.61 31.41
C ARG A 39 -29.58 8.59 30.12
N ILE A 40 -28.32 8.20 30.23
CA ILE A 40 -27.51 7.82 29.06
C ILE A 40 -28.19 6.55 28.56
N SER A 41 -29.15 6.71 27.66
CA SER A 41 -29.58 5.61 26.81
C SER A 41 -28.30 5.09 26.17
N SER A 42 -28.06 3.79 26.31
CA SER A 42 -27.02 3.04 25.62
C SER A 42 -27.19 3.25 24.13
N ALA A 43 -26.67 4.36 23.61
CA ALA A 43 -26.34 4.53 22.22
C ALA A 43 -25.14 3.62 22.03
N THR A 44 -25.43 2.36 21.73
CA THR A 44 -24.53 1.45 21.05
C THR A 44 -23.79 2.29 20.02
N ILE A 45 -22.50 2.53 20.27
CA ILE A 45 -21.59 2.99 19.24
C ILE A 45 -21.65 1.88 18.21
N ALA A 46 -22.56 2.00 17.24
CA ALA A 46 -22.54 1.19 16.06
C ALA A 46 -21.15 1.43 15.50
N ARG A 47 -20.25 0.46 15.68
CA ARG A 47 -19.00 0.39 14.94
C ARG A 47 -19.43 0.61 13.50
N ARG A 48 -19.16 1.79 12.93
CA ARG A 48 -19.18 1.94 11.48
C ARG A 48 -18.32 0.80 10.99
N ALA A 49 -18.93 -0.19 10.34
CA ALA A 49 -18.20 -1.32 9.81
C ALA A 49 -17.10 -0.74 8.93
N THR A 50 -15.86 -0.75 9.42
CA THR A 50 -14.74 -0.24 8.66
C THR A 50 -14.63 -1.17 7.46
N ALA A 51 -14.63 -0.61 6.25
CA ALA A 51 -14.46 -1.40 5.04
C ALA A 51 -13.22 -2.29 5.21
N ALA A 52 -13.34 -3.55 4.79
CA ALA A 52 -12.19 -4.45 4.81
C ALA A 52 -11.08 -3.82 3.95
N LYS A 53 -9.82 -3.98 4.34
CA LYS A 53 -8.68 -3.48 3.55
C LYS A 53 -7.87 -4.64 3.07
N ILE A 54 -7.36 -4.55 1.86
CA ILE A 54 -6.36 -5.48 1.32
C ILE A 54 -5.30 -4.72 0.54
N VAL A 55 -4.09 -5.26 0.50
CA VAL A 55 -3.08 -4.90 -0.49
C VAL A 55 -2.99 -6.02 -1.51
N VAL A 56 -3.00 -5.64 -2.78
CA VAL A 56 -2.89 -6.58 -3.90
C VAL A 56 -1.59 -6.31 -4.63
N ASP A 57 -0.79 -7.37 -4.81
CA ASP A 57 0.44 -7.35 -5.58
C ASP A 57 0.16 -7.32 -7.09
N THR A 58 1.06 -6.74 -7.87
CA THR A 58 0.97 -6.65 -9.33
C THR A 58 0.80 -8.03 -9.97
N SER A 59 1.42 -9.07 -9.41
CA SER A 59 1.28 -10.45 -9.88
C SER A 59 -0.17 -10.99 -9.85
N VAL A 60 -1.02 -10.46 -8.98
CA VAL A 60 -2.45 -10.79 -8.91
C VAL A 60 -3.23 -9.98 -9.93
N LEU A 61 -2.97 -8.67 -10.01
CA LEU A 61 -3.63 -7.76 -10.94
C LEU A 61 -3.46 -8.23 -12.40
N ILE A 62 -2.25 -8.64 -12.78
CA ILE A 62 -1.98 -9.16 -14.13
C ILE A 62 -2.89 -10.34 -14.46
N LYS A 63 -3.28 -11.16 -13.47
CA LYS A 63 -4.18 -12.31 -13.69
C LYS A 63 -5.63 -11.90 -13.91
N TRP A 64 -6.07 -10.72 -13.48
CA TRP A 64 -7.40 -10.19 -13.81
C TRP A 64 -7.56 -9.94 -15.31
N PHE A 65 -6.46 -9.59 -15.99
CA PHE A 65 -6.43 -9.31 -17.43
C PHE A 65 -6.14 -10.53 -18.31
N LYS A 66 -5.84 -11.68 -17.72
CA LYS A 66 -5.51 -12.90 -18.46
C LYS A 66 -6.76 -13.68 -18.88
N THR A 67 -6.63 -14.32 -20.04
CA THR A 67 -7.66 -15.22 -20.59
C THR A 67 -7.70 -16.55 -19.84
N ARG A 68 -8.68 -17.40 -20.16
CA ARG A 68 -8.80 -18.75 -19.58
C ARG A 68 -7.54 -19.59 -19.92
N ASP A 69 -7.25 -20.58 -19.07
CA ASP A 69 -6.17 -21.57 -19.20
C ASP A 69 -4.76 -21.21 -18.68
N GLU A 70 -4.63 -20.12 -17.91
CA GLU A 70 -3.41 -19.84 -17.14
C GLU A 70 -3.58 -20.08 -15.63
N ASP A 71 -2.48 -20.43 -14.95
CA ASP A 71 -2.45 -20.69 -13.50
C ASP A 71 -3.05 -19.54 -12.69
N LEU A 72 -3.87 -19.88 -11.68
CA LEU A 72 -4.47 -18.97 -10.70
C LEU A 72 -5.44 -17.90 -11.25
N VAL A 73 -5.83 -17.96 -12.53
CA VAL A 73 -6.79 -17.01 -13.12
C VAL A 73 -8.17 -17.12 -12.44
N LYS A 74 -8.60 -18.33 -12.08
CA LYS A 74 -9.87 -18.55 -11.40
C LYS A 74 -9.88 -17.87 -10.02
N GLU A 75 -8.83 -18.07 -9.25
CA GLU A 75 -8.63 -17.49 -7.92
C GLU A 75 -8.54 -15.96 -7.99
N ALA A 76 -7.84 -15.42 -8.98
CA ALA A 76 -7.78 -13.98 -9.21
C ALA A 76 -9.17 -13.38 -9.47
N ARG A 77 -9.97 -14.03 -10.32
CA ARG A 77 -11.35 -13.61 -10.63
C ARG A 77 -12.28 -13.74 -9.44
N THR A 78 -12.14 -14.79 -8.63
CA THR A 78 -12.89 -14.93 -7.38
C THR A 78 -12.56 -13.79 -6.42
N LEU A 79 -11.29 -13.46 -6.23
CA LEU A 79 -10.89 -12.32 -5.40
C LEU A 79 -11.45 -11.00 -5.93
N LEU A 80 -11.40 -10.77 -7.24
CA LEU A 80 -12.00 -9.58 -7.86
C LEU A 80 -13.50 -9.48 -7.56
N ALA A 81 -14.24 -10.56 -7.77
CA ALA A 81 -15.67 -10.60 -7.48
C ALA A 81 -15.98 -10.35 -6.00
N GLU A 82 -15.14 -10.80 -5.06
CA GLU A 82 -15.32 -10.51 -3.63
C GLU A 82 -15.05 -9.05 -3.28
N VAL A 83 -14.03 -8.45 -3.91
CA VAL A 83 -13.73 -7.02 -3.79
C VAL A 83 -14.90 -6.18 -4.31
N GLU A 84 -15.50 -6.57 -5.43
CA GLU A 84 -16.64 -5.87 -6.03
C GLU A 84 -17.94 -6.06 -5.23
N ALA A 85 -18.15 -7.24 -4.63
CA ALA A 85 -19.39 -7.58 -3.93
C ALA A 85 -19.49 -7.02 -2.50
N ARG A 86 -18.38 -6.59 -1.90
CA ARG A 86 -18.33 -6.15 -0.48
C ARG A 86 -17.66 -4.79 -0.36
N PRO A 87 -17.94 -4.01 0.71
CA PRO A 87 -17.15 -2.82 1.04
C PRO A 87 -15.70 -3.21 1.38
N CYS A 88 -14.84 -3.26 0.36
CA CYS A 88 -13.42 -3.61 0.48
C CYS A 88 -12.57 -2.54 -0.22
N GLU A 89 -11.65 -1.93 0.51
CA GLU A 89 -10.66 -1.01 -0.03
C GLU A 89 -9.44 -1.80 -0.53
N VAL A 90 -9.11 -1.63 -1.81
CA VAL A 90 -7.89 -2.20 -2.38
C VAL A 90 -6.79 -1.15 -2.39
N HIS A 91 -5.79 -1.33 -1.55
CA HIS A 91 -4.64 -0.44 -1.43
C HIS A 91 -3.46 -0.96 -2.25
N VAL A 92 -2.75 -0.09 -2.96
CA VAL A 92 -1.58 -0.47 -3.75
C VAL A 92 -0.50 0.60 -3.65
N PRO A 93 0.80 0.26 -3.64
CA PRO A 93 1.84 1.27 -3.79
C PRO A 93 1.78 1.86 -5.22
N ALA A 94 2.09 3.14 -5.38
CA ALA A 94 2.19 3.78 -6.71
C ALA A 94 3.12 3.03 -7.68
N LEU A 95 4.06 2.26 -7.15
CA LEU A 95 4.92 1.34 -7.89
C LEU A 95 4.14 0.35 -8.79
N LEU A 96 2.97 -0.12 -8.37
CA LEU A 96 2.16 -1.08 -9.13
C LEU A 96 1.86 -0.56 -10.54
N LEU A 97 1.63 0.75 -10.69
CA LEU A 97 1.35 1.36 -12.00
C LEU A 97 2.52 1.20 -12.96
N TYR A 98 3.75 1.34 -12.46
CA TYR A 98 4.97 1.15 -13.26
C TYR A 98 5.22 -0.33 -13.58
N GLU A 99 4.94 -1.23 -12.64
CA GLU A 99 5.10 -2.66 -12.86
C GLU A 99 4.09 -3.19 -13.89
N VAL A 100 2.83 -2.74 -13.82
CA VAL A 100 1.83 -3.06 -14.85
C VAL A 100 2.26 -2.48 -16.20
N GLY A 101 2.65 -1.21 -16.26
CA GLY A 101 3.15 -0.61 -17.50
C GLY A 101 4.32 -1.40 -18.10
N ASN A 102 5.28 -1.83 -17.27
CA ASN A 102 6.39 -2.66 -17.73
C ASN A 102 5.92 -4.03 -18.26
N VAL A 103 4.90 -4.64 -17.64
CA VAL A 103 4.32 -5.89 -18.14
C VAL A 103 3.57 -5.68 -19.45
N LEU A 104 2.79 -4.60 -19.59
CA LEU A 104 2.14 -4.25 -20.85
C LEU A 104 3.18 -4.10 -21.97
N LEU A 105 4.29 -3.40 -21.71
CA LEU A 105 5.36 -3.20 -22.69
C LEU A 105 6.13 -4.50 -23.04
N LEU A 106 6.48 -5.32 -22.06
CA LEU A 106 7.41 -6.44 -22.26
C LEU A 106 6.72 -7.79 -22.52
N LYS A 107 5.45 -7.95 -22.12
CA LYS A 107 4.75 -9.24 -22.08
C LYS A 107 3.50 -9.28 -22.94
N THR A 108 3.16 -8.20 -23.63
CA THR A 108 2.04 -8.15 -24.57
C THR A 108 2.52 -7.80 -25.97
N ARG A 109 1.62 -7.90 -26.96
CA ARG A 109 1.85 -7.43 -28.33
C ARG A 109 0.93 -6.27 -28.69
N LEU A 110 0.51 -5.50 -27.69
CA LEU A 110 -0.37 -4.35 -27.87
C LEU A 110 0.35 -3.27 -28.69
N GLY A 111 -0.35 -2.72 -29.68
CA GLY A 111 0.07 -1.48 -30.35
C GLY A 111 -0.22 -0.27 -29.48
N ALA A 112 0.14 0.93 -29.95
CA ALA A 112 -0.02 2.19 -29.20
C ALA A 112 -1.44 2.37 -28.62
N THR A 113 -2.49 2.26 -29.43
CA THR A 113 -3.88 2.36 -28.97
C THR A 113 -4.24 1.32 -27.92
N GLY A 114 -3.78 0.07 -28.08
CA GLY A 114 -4.06 -0.97 -27.10
C GLY A 114 -3.33 -0.76 -25.77
N LEU A 115 -2.18 -0.08 -25.78
CA LEU A 115 -1.49 0.33 -24.56
C LEU A 115 -2.23 1.48 -23.87
N ASP A 116 -2.70 2.47 -24.63
CA ASP A 116 -3.52 3.57 -24.10
C ASP A 116 -4.80 3.02 -23.45
N ASP A 117 -5.54 2.16 -24.17
CA ASP A 117 -6.76 1.51 -23.65
C ASP A 117 -6.50 0.72 -22.35
N ALA A 118 -5.35 0.03 -22.28
CA ALA A 118 -4.98 -0.74 -21.10
C ALA A 118 -4.64 0.17 -19.90
N VAL A 119 -4.00 1.32 -20.14
CA VAL A 119 -3.69 2.30 -19.10
C VAL A 119 -4.97 3.00 -18.63
N ASP A 120 -5.84 3.43 -19.54
CA ASP A 120 -7.13 4.03 -19.21
C ASP A 120 -7.97 3.08 -18.37
N HIS A 121 -7.94 1.79 -18.68
CA HIS A 121 -8.65 0.80 -17.89
C HIS A 121 -8.11 0.65 -16.47
N LEU A 122 -6.80 0.83 -16.22
CA LEU A 122 -6.25 0.84 -14.86
C LEU A 122 -6.82 1.97 -14.01
N GLU A 123 -7.12 3.13 -14.61
CA GLU A 123 -7.75 4.26 -13.91
C GLU A 123 -9.18 3.96 -13.46
N THR A 124 -9.85 3.02 -14.14
CA THR A 124 -11.21 2.59 -13.76
C THR A 124 -11.23 1.67 -12.54
N LEU A 125 -10.08 1.10 -12.16
CA LEU A 125 -10.00 0.21 -11.01
C LEU A 125 -10.06 1.02 -9.71
N PRO A 126 -10.82 0.56 -8.69
CA PRO A 126 -11.03 1.29 -7.44
C PRO A 126 -9.84 1.18 -6.48
N PHE A 127 -8.63 1.44 -6.97
CA PHE A 127 -7.41 1.40 -6.17
C PHE A 127 -7.21 2.66 -5.34
N ILE A 128 -6.87 2.45 -4.06
CA ILE A 128 -6.33 3.50 -3.20
C ILE A 128 -4.81 3.45 -3.33
N VAL A 129 -4.28 4.35 -4.16
CA VAL A 129 -2.84 4.40 -4.45
C VAL A 129 -2.09 5.13 -3.34
N ALA A 130 -1.18 4.42 -2.68
CA ALA A 130 -0.28 4.98 -1.68
C ALA A 130 0.94 5.62 -2.36
N PRO A 131 1.15 6.95 -2.23
CA PRO A 131 2.32 7.61 -2.78
C PRO A 131 3.59 7.19 -2.02
N PRO A 132 4.77 7.31 -2.66
CA PRO A 132 6.03 7.07 -1.96
C PRO A 132 6.18 8.10 -0.82
N ALA A 133 6.33 7.58 0.40
CA ALA A 133 6.59 8.39 1.59
C ALA A 133 7.81 7.83 2.33
N THR A 134 8.67 8.70 2.85
CA THR A 134 9.91 8.29 3.55
C THR A 134 9.69 7.20 4.62
N PRO A 135 8.63 7.23 5.46
CA PRO A 135 8.37 6.14 6.40
C PRO A 135 8.13 4.79 5.71
N LEU A 136 7.29 4.77 4.67
CA LEU A 136 6.98 3.58 3.88
C LEU A 136 8.23 3.03 3.17
N LEU A 137 9.02 3.91 2.55
CA LEU A 137 10.26 3.54 1.87
C LEU A 137 11.30 2.94 2.82
N LYS A 138 11.42 3.51 4.03
CA LYS A 138 12.32 2.97 5.08
C LYS A 138 11.84 1.61 5.57
N ARG A 139 10.53 1.40 5.69
CA ARG A 139 9.94 0.11 6.07
C ARG A 139 10.21 -0.94 4.99
N ALA A 140 9.98 -0.60 3.73
CA ALA A 140 10.29 -1.46 2.58
C ALA A 140 11.78 -1.86 2.53
N ALA A 141 12.70 -0.91 2.75
CA ALA A 141 14.14 -1.21 2.80
C ALA A 141 14.50 -2.24 3.88
N ARG A 142 13.92 -2.10 5.08
CA ARG A 142 14.17 -3.01 6.21
C ARG A 142 13.62 -4.40 5.92
N LEU A 143 12.36 -4.49 5.50
CA LEU A 143 11.71 -5.75 5.15
C LEU A 143 12.41 -6.44 3.97
N GLY A 144 12.82 -5.68 2.95
CA GLY A 144 13.59 -6.21 1.82
C GLY A 144 14.87 -6.89 2.26
N ARG A 145 15.63 -6.26 3.17
CA ARG A 145 16.84 -6.85 3.74
C ARG A 145 16.55 -8.06 4.64
N GLU A 146 15.56 -7.95 5.51
CA GLU A 146 15.20 -9.01 6.47
C GLU A 146 14.68 -10.28 5.79
N LEU A 147 13.91 -10.12 4.71
CA LEU A 147 13.27 -11.23 4.00
C LEU A 147 14.03 -11.68 2.74
N GLY A 148 15.09 -10.96 2.34
CA GLY A 148 15.80 -11.22 1.08
C GLY A 148 14.96 -10.94 -0.16
N LEU A 149 14.15 -9.89 -0.11
CA LEU A 149 13.25 -9.43 -1.17
C LEU A 149 13.83 -8.21 -1.89
N THR A 150 13.39 -7.99 -3.13
CA THR A 150 13.70 -6.73 -3.80
C THR A 150 12.98 -5.57 -3.11
N PHE A 151 13.44 -4.35 -3.34
CA PHE A 151 12.75 -3.17 -2.82
C PHE A 151 11.31 -3.06 -3.36
N TYR A 152 11.10 -3.52 -4.59
CA TYR A 152 9.80 -3.58 -5.24
C TYR A 152 8.84 -4.51 -4.48
N ASP A 153 9.21 -5.78 -4.34
CA ASP A 153 8.42 -6.79 -3.61
C ASP A 153 8.13 -6.35 -2.16
N ALA A 154 9.15 -5.81 -1.48
CA ALA A 154 9.01 -5.37 -0.10
C ALA A 154 8.11 -4.14 0.07
N SER A 155 7.86 -3.37 -0.99
CA SER A 155 6.99 -2.19 -0.93
C SER A 155 5.52 -2.56 -0.73
N PHE A 156 5.05 -3.65 -1.33
CA PHE A 156 3.70 -4.18 -1.12
C PHE A 156 3.50 -4.65 0.32
N ILE A 157 4.45 -5.43 0.83
CA ILE A 157 4.42 -5.91 2.22
C ILE A 157 4.48 -4.74 3.20
N ALA A 158 5.36 -3.76 2.94
CA ALA A 158 5.49 -2.58 3.78
C ALA A 158 4.17 -1.81 3.89
N LEU A 159 3.45 -1.65 2.78
CA LEU A 159 2.15 -0.99 2.76
C LEU A 159 1.11 -1.79 3.56
N ALA A 160 1.07 -3.12 3.38
CA ALA A 160 0.15 -3.99 4.10
C ALA A 160 0.38 -3.94 5.63
N VAL A 161 1.64 -3.88 6.06
CA VAL A 161 1.98 -3.74 7.48
C VAL A 161 1.61 -2.34 7.99
N GLU A 162 1.81 -1.28 7.21
CA GLU A 162 1.42 0.09 7.58
C GLU A 162 -0.10 0.20 7.81
N LEU A 163 -0.89 -0.48 6.97
CA LEU A 163 -2.36 -0.44 6.98
C LEU A 163 -3.00 -1.50 7.90
N ASP A 164 -2.18 -2.35 8.53
CA ASP A 164 -2.61 -3.56 9.24
C ASP A 164 -3.64 -4.36 8.44
N CYS A 165 -3.29 -4.77 7.22
CA CYS A 165 -4.20 -5.52 6.34
C CYS A 165 -3.49 -6.68 5.61
N PRO A 166 -4.24 -7.62 5.00
CA PRO A 166 -3.65 -8.68 4.22
C PRO A 166 -2.96 -8.19 2.95
N CYS A 167 -1.79 -8.76 2.64
CA CYS A 167 -1.13 -8.63 1.35
C CYS A 167 -1.38 -9.90 0.53
N VAL A 168 -2.00 -9.79 -0.63
CA VAL A 168 -2.26 -10.91 -1.53
C VAL A 168 -1.27 -10.88 -2.68
N THR A 169 -0.56 -11.98 -2.91
CA THR A 169 0.39 -12.15 -4.01
C THR A 169 0.16 -13.45 -4.78
N ALA A 170 0.38 -13.43 -6.09
CA ALA A 170 0.48 -14.63 -6.93
C ALA A 170 1.94 -15.04 -7.18
N ASP A 171 2.92 -14.30 -6.66
CA ASP A 171 4.33 -14.65 -6.69
C ASP A 171 4.65 -15.61 -5.54
N ARG A 172 5.00 -16.85 -5.92
CA ARG A 172 5.33 -17.90 -4.95
C ARG A 172 6.63 -17.61 -4.20
N ARG A 173 7.62 -17.04 -4.86
CA ARG A 173 8.90 -16.67 -4.24
C ARG A 173 8.68 -15.57 -3.21
N LEU A 174 7.90 -14.53 -3.54
CA LEU A 174 7.55 -13.47 -2.58
C LEU A 174 6.84 -14.08 -1.38
N TYR A 175 5.80 -14.89 -1.62
CA TYR A 175 5.06 -15.56 -0.56
C TYR A 175 5.96 -16.40 0.35
N ASP A 176 6.81 -17.27 -0.22
CA ASP A 176 7.64 -18.18 0.59
C ASP A 176 8.67 -17.44 1.45
N ARG A 177 9.14 -16.26 1.00
CA ARG A 177 10.03 -15.38 1.78
C ARG A 177 9.29 -14.64 2.89
N ALA A 178 8.03 -14.26 2.66
CA ALA A 178 7.26 -13.41 3.56
C ALA A 178 6.20 -14.15 4.39
N ARG A 179 6.02 -15.46 4.22
CA ARG A 179 4.96 -16.27 4.86
C ARG A 179 5.00 -16.28 6.40
N THR A 180 6.13 -15.89 7.00
CA THR A 180 6.28 -15.76 8.45
C THR A 180 5.67 -14.45 8.98
N LEU A 181 5.47 -13.47 8.10
CA LEU A 181 4.73 -12.26 8.47
C LEU A 181 3.24 -12.56 8.55
N PRO A 182 2.56 -12.05 9.57
CA PRO A 182 1.12 -12.17 9.65
C PRO A 182 0.52 -11.50 8.41
N ARG A 183 -0.50 -12.15 7.85
CA ARG A 183 -1.38 -11.60 6.80
C ARG A 183 -0.80 -11.52 5.37
N VAL A 184 0.38 -12.10 5.08
CA VAL A 184 0.77 -12.34 3.67
C VAL A 184 0.11 -13.63 3.17
N ARG A 185 -0.67 -13.54 2.10
CA ARG A 185 -1.45 -14.65 1.53
C ARG A 185 -1.04 -14.89 0.09
N HIS A 186 -0.72 -16.14 -0.24
CA HIS A 186 -0.63 -16.56 -1.62
C HIS A 186 -2.03 -16.65 -2.21
N LEU A 187 -2.22 -16.21 -3.45
CA LEU A 187 -3.52 -16.17 -4.14
C LEU A 187 -4.23 -17.53 -4.13
N SER A 188 -3.48 -18.62 -4.30
CA SER A 188 -4.01 -20.01 -4.24
C SER A 188 -4.55 -20.44 -2.86
N ARG A 189 -4.35 -19.61 -1.83
CA ARG A 189 -4.74 -19.86 -0.44
C ARG A 189 -5.69 -18.79 0.09
N VAL A 190 -6.09 -17.85 -0.76
CA VAL A 190 -7.13 -16.88 -0.42
C VAL A 190 -8.46 -17.61 -0.56
N GLY A 191 -8.97 -18.13 0.57
CA GLY A 191 -10.39 -18.43 0.69
C GLY A 191 -11.21 -17.13 0.71
N SER A 192 -12.50 -17.20 1.03
CA SER A 192 -13.30 -15.97 1.15
C SER A 192 -12.68 -15.01 2.16
N LEU A 193 -12.58 -13.72 1.80
CA LEU A 193 -12.22 -12.63 2.71
C LEU A 193 -13.25 -12.58 3.85
N SER A 194 -13.02 -13.37 4.91
CA SER A 194 -13.85 -13.53 6.10
C SER A 194 -13.19 -12.93 7.33
#